data_AF-A0A2W4A4L9-F1
#
_entry.id   AF-A0A2W4A4L9-F1
#
_cell.length_a   1.000
_cell.length_b   1.000
_cell.length_c   1.000
_cell.angle_alpha   90.00
_cell.angle_beta   90.00
_cell.angle_gamma   90.00
#
_symmetry.space_group_name_H-M   'P 1'
#
loop_
_entity.id
_entity.type
_entity.pdbx_description
1 polymer ?
#
loop_
_entity_poly.entity_id
_entity_poly.type
_entity_poly.pdbx_seq_one_letter_code
_entity_poly.pdbx_strand_id
1 'polypeptide(L)'
;MANLEHDYNIYADLSQGAYTGRPTQFPYDKNKWNEGQLDSHKKNESVKFNFPDAKDAHGNSIDSVYLQPDNTVKTVTEKKFFGKDKEYQKGLLTDEKAGYNSYYVTDTPTLNTDTKHTYFTTRGSDGASADIKKGWAGNNLNDWVNNNAAFAVGHGYIP
;
A
#
# COMPACT_ATOMS: atom_id res chain seq x y z
N MET A 1 28.60 -14.25 -0.54
CA MET A 1 27.46 -13.60 0.14
C MET A 1 27.02 -12.49 -0.78
N ALA A 2 25.78 -12.51 -1.27
CA ALA A 2 25.27 -11.43 -2.10
C ALA A 2 25.24 -10.14 -1.26
N ASN A 3 25.67 -9.02 -1.85
CA ASN A 3 25.78 -7.76 -1.15
C ASN A 3 24.38 -7.13 -1.08
N LEU A 4 23.68 -7.35 0.04
CA LEU A 4 22.32 -6.85 0.29
C LEU A 4 22.18 -5.32 0.25
N GLU A 5 23.28 -4.56 0.13
CA GLU A 5 23.25 -3.10 -0.02
C GLU A 5 22.72 -2.63 -1.38
N HIS A 6 22.75 -3.47 -2.42
CA HIS A 6 22.39 -3.09 -3.79
C HIS A 6 21.43 -4.05 -4.50
N ASP A 7 21.00 -5.12 -3.82
CA ASP A 7 20.08 -6.08 -4.39
C ASP A 7 18.62 -5.61 -4.17
N TYR A 8 18.09 -4.85 -5.13
CA TYR A 8 16.67 -4.52 -5.15
C TYR A 8 15.84 -5.78 -5.32
N ASN A 9 14.86 -6.00 -4.43
CA ASN A 9 13.94 -7.12 -4.53
C ASN A 9 12.53 -6.59 -4.35
N ILE A 10 11.78 -6.54 -5.45
CA ILE A 10 10.44 -5.95 -5.48
C ILE A 10 9.53 -6.49 -4.37
N TYR A 11 9.58 -7.79 -4.06
CA TYR A 11 8.74 -8.38 -3.02
C TYR A 11 9.16 -7.91 -1.63
N ALA A 12 10.47 -7.90 -1.33
CA ALA A 12 10.99 -7.47 -0.04
C ALA A 12 10.77 -5.96 0.16
N ASP A 13 11.06 -5.15 -0.85
CA ASP A 13 10.92 -3.70 -0.83
C ASP A 13 9.46 -3.28 -0.61
N LEU A 14 8.53 -3.83 -1.39
CA LEU A 14 7.10 -3.60 -1.22
C LEU A 14 6.60 -4.07 0.15
N SER A 15 7.03 -5.25 0.61
CA SER A 15 6.62 -5.80 1.92
C SER A 15 7.10 -4.94 3.08
N GLN A 16 8.35 -4.47 3.06
CA GLN A 16 8.87 -3.56 4.09
C GLN A 16 8.12 -2.24 4.11
N GLY A 17 7.79 -1.72 2.92
CA GLY A 17 7.01 -0.50 2.75
C GLY A 17 5.63 -0.52 3.37
N ALA A 18 5.01 -1.70 3.51
CA ALA A 18 3.64 -1.84 4.02
C ALA A 18 3.53 -1.58 5.54
N TYR A 19 4.66 -1.56 6.26
CA TYR A 19 4.70 -1.30 7.69
C TYR A 19 5.01 0.17 8.00
N THR A 20 4.22 0.76 8.90
CA THR A 20 4.46 2.12 9.41
C THR A 20 5.64 2.15 10.41
N GLY A 21 6.35 3.27 10.48
CA GLY A 21 7.43 3.49 11.46
C GLY A 21 8.75 2.75 11.17
N ARG A 22 8.90 2.14 9.98
CA ARG A 22 10.17 1.58 9.52
C ARG A 22 11.07 2.67 8.91
N PRO A 23 12.42 2.54 9.02
CA PRO A 23 13.35 3.49 8.40
C PRO A 23 13.18 3.63 6.87
N THR A 24 12.82 2.52 6.22
CA THR A 24 12.59 2.40 4.78
C THR A 24 11.10 2.22 4.49
N GLN A 25 10.38 3.34 4.38
CA GLN A 25 8.99 3.34 3.89
C GLN A 25 8.97 3.41 2.36
N PHE A 26 9.23 2.27 1.73
CA PHE A 26 9.02 2.08 0.31
C PHE A 26 7.51 2.21 -0.03
N PRO A 27 7.12 2.82 -1.16
CA PRO A 27 6.93 4.26 -1.34
C PRO A 27 5.54 4.78 -0.85
N TYR A 28 5.43 5.23 0.41
CA TYR A 28 4.39 6.20 0.83
C TYR A 28 4.96 7.39 1.59
N ASP A 29 6.26 7.41 1.88
CA ASP A 29 6.89 8.62 2.38
C ASP A 29 7.03 9.63 1.24
N LYS A 30 5.97 10.41 1.03
CA LYS A 30 5.92 11.50 0.04
C LYS A 30 7.07 12.49 0.21
N ASN A 31 7.70 12.55 1.39
CA ASN A 31 8.87 13.41 1.61
C ASN A 31 10.11 12.94 0.85
N LYS A 32 10.15 11.68 0.39
CA LYS A 32 11.24 11.11 -0.41
C LYS A 32 10.97 11.12 -1.92
N TRP A 33 9.79 11.58 -2.33
CA TRP A 33 9.41 11.60 -3.73
C TRP A 33 9.97 12.82 -4.45
N ASN A 34 10.33 12.65 -5.73
CA ASN A 34 10.68 13.77 -6.58
C ASN A 34 9.43 14.54 -7.06
N GLU A 35 9.64 15.71 -7.65
CA GLU A 35 8.54 16.58 -8.11
C GLU A 35 7.61 15.90 -9.11
N GLY A 36 8.14 15.10 -10.04
CA GLY A 36 7.34 14.35 -11.02
C GLY A 36 6.46 13.29 -10.36
N GLN A 37 7.00 12.56 -9.38
CA GLN A 37 6.23 11.58 -8.61
C GLN A 37 5.11 12.24 -7.79
N LEU A 38 5.40 13.39 -7.18
CA LEU A 38 4.40 14.16 -6.44
C LEU A 38 3.31 14.72 -7.35
N ASP A 39 3.66 15.17 -8.56
CA ASP A 39 2.70 15.68 -9.55
C ASP A 39 1.77 14.56 -10.06
N SER A 40 2.31 13.42 -10.47
CA SER A 40 1.51 12.25 -10.88
C SER A 40 0.56 11.80 -9.76
N HIS A 41 1.03 11.73 -8.51
CA HIS A 41 0.17 11.37 -7.38
C HIS A 41 -0.94 12.37 -7.13
N LYS A 42 -0.67 13.68 -7.23
CA LYS A 42 -1.69 14.74 -7.08
C LYS A 42 -2.74 14.67 -8.18
N LYS A 43 -2.34 14.24 -9.38
CA LYS A 43 -3.23 14.01 -10.54
C LYS A 43 -3.93 12.66 -10.47
N ASN A 44 -3.67 11.86 -9.44
CA ASN A 44 -4.22 10.53 -9.27
C ASN A 44 -3.85 9.61 -10.46
N GLU A 45 -2.60 9.74 -10.92
CA GLU A 45 -1.95 8.93 -11.94
C GLU A 45 -0.97 7.94 -11.28
N SER A 46 -0.54 6.94 -12.04
CA SER A 46 0.48 6.01 -11.57
C SER A 46 1.83 6.68 -11.35
N VAL A 47 2.55 6.27 -10.30
CA VAL A 47 3.84 6.83 -9.94
C VAL A 47 4.96 5.87 -10.29
N LYS A 48 5.88 6.28 -11.17
CA LYS A 48 7.00 5.43 -11.61
C LYS A 48 8.07 5.31 -10.52
N PHE A 49 8.53 4.09 -10.29
CA PHE A 49 9.69 3.75 -9.46
C PHE A 49 10.65 2.90 -10.28
N ASN A 50 11.94 3.25 -10.20
CA ASN A 50 13.00 2.47 -10.81
C ASN A 50 13.55 1.50 -9.78
N PHE A 51 13.76 0.26 -10.21
CA PHE A 51 14.32 -0.80 -9.39
C PHE A 51 15.52 -1.37 -10.15
N PRO A 52 16.65 -0.65 -10.18
CA PRO A 52 17.81 -1.12 -10.93
C PRO A 52 18.21 -2.50 -10.41
N ASP A 53 18.52 -3.42 -11.32
CA ASP A 53 18.94 -4.79 -11.00
C ASP A 53 17.89 -5.68 -10.32
N ALA A 54 16.65 -5.20 -10.10
CA ALA A 54 15.61 -6.03 -9.51
C ALA A 54 15.20 -7.16 -10.44
N LYS A 55 14.88 -8.30 -9.82
CA LYS A 55 14.42 -9.50 -10.50
C LYS A 55 13.03 -9.92 -10.00
N ASP A 56 12.20 -10.41 -10.91
CA ASP A 56 10.94 -11.07 -10.57
C ASP A 56 11.19 -12.46 -9.96
N ALA A 57 10.12 -13.15 -9.54
CA ALA A 57 10.22 -14.51 -8.99
C ALA A 57 10.80 -15.55 -9.96
N HIS A 58 10.92 -15.23 -11.24
CA HIS A 58 11.46 -16.09 -12.29
C HIS A 58 12.87 -15.67 -12.76
N GLY A 59 13.44 -14.60 -12.17
CA GLY A 59 14.76 -14.09 -12.54
C GLY A 59 14.78 -13.12 -13.72
N ASN A 60 13.62 -12.66 -14.20
CA ASN A 60 13.54 -11.63 -15.26
C ASN A 60 13.82 -10.25 -14.67
N SER A 61 14.43 -9.37 -15.47
CA SER A 61 14.70 -7.99 -15.05
C SER A 61 13.40 -7.19 -14.90
N ILE A 62 13.28 -6.45 -13.79
CA ILE A 62 12.23 -5.47 -13.56
C ILE A 62 12.91 -4.11 -13.48
N ASP A 63 13.01 -3.41 -14.60
CA ASP A 63 13.75 -2.13 -14.63
C ASP A 63 12.95 -1.00 -13.95
N SER A 64 11.62 -1.04 -14.08
CA SER A 64 10.73 -0.08 -13.45
C SER A 64 9.32 -0.64 -13.25
N VAL A 65 8.63 -0.12 -12.24
CA VAL A 65 7.21 -0.37 -11.99
C VAL A 65 6.47 0.91 -11.70
N TYR A 66 5.16 0.83 -11.76
CA TYR A 66 4.23 1.94 -11.61
C TYR A 66 3.31 1.65 -10.44
N LEU A 67 3.41 2.45 -9.38
CA LEU A 67 2.48 2.42 -8.25
C LEU A 67 1.13 2.95 -8.72
N GLN A 68 0.11 2.11 -8.67
CA GLN A 68 -1.24 2.49 -9.06
C GLN A 68 -1.91 3.31 -7.95
N PRO A 69 -2.72 4.32 -8.32
CA PRO A 69 -3.42 5.16 -7.37
C PRO A 69 -4.56 4.40 -6.67
N ASP A 70 -4.84 4.74 -5.42
CA ASP A 70 -6.05 4.30 -4.72
C ASP A 70 -7.16 5.34 -4.89
N ASN A 71 -8.01 5.13 -5.89
CA ASN A 71 -9.12 6.03 -6.22
C ASN A 71 -10.26 5.98 -5.19
N THR A 72 -10.16 5.11 -4.19
CA THR A 72 -11.19 4.95 -3.15
C THR A 72 -10.88 5.74 -1.88
N VAL A 73 -9.71 6.40 -1.81
CA VAL A 73 -9.27 7.18 -0.64
C VAL A 73 -10.23 8.34 -0.38
N LYS A 74 -10.64 8.47 0.89
CA LYS A 74 -11.48 9.53 1.42
C LYS A 74 -10.95 10.00 2.76
N THR A 75 -11.13 11.29 3.05
CA THR A 75 -10.96 11.82 4.40
C THR A 75 -12.12 11.38 5.27
N VAL A 76 -11.83 10.68 6.37
CA VAL A 76 -12.81 10.30 7.39
C VAL A 76 -12.59 11.15 8.62
N THR A 77 -13.65 11.82 9.08
CA THR A 77 -13.62 12.66 10.28
C THR A 77 -14.17 11.89 11.48
N GLU A 78 -13.34 11.71 12.51
CA GLU A 78 -13.73 11.25 13.83
C GLU A 78 -14.15 12.42 14.70
N LYS A 79 -15.45 12.55 14.92
CA LYS A 79 -15.98 13.55 15.83
C LYS A 79 -15.74 13.12 17.27
N LYS A 80 -15.05 13.97 18.03
CA LYS A 80 -14.85 13.74 19.46
C LYS A 80 -15.92 14.46 20.26
N PHE A 81 -16.40 13.81 21.31
CA PHE A 81 -17.37 14.42 22.24
C PHE A 81 -16.75 15.62 22.99
N PHE A 82 -15.43 15.60 23.20
CA PHE A 82 -14.63 16.72 23.69
C PHE A 82 -13.31 16.81 22.91
N GLY A 83 -12.93 18.02 22.50
CA GLY A 83 -11.67 18.32 21.81
C GLY A 83 -11.82 18.47 20.29
N LYS A 84 -10.68 18.56 19.59
CA LYS A 84 -10.65 18.70 18.14
C LYS A 84 -10.95 17.38 17.45
N ASP A 85 -11.74 17.46 16.39
CA ASP A 85 -11.96 16.36 15.46
C ASP A 85 -10.63 15.89 14.89
N LYS A 86 -10.56 14.58 14.61
CA LYS A 86 -9.41 13.99 13.94
C LYS A 86 -9.83 13.57 12.54
N GLU A 87 -8.99 13.89 11.57
CA GLU A 87 -9.16 13.44 10.20
C GLU A 87 -8.08 12.42 9.86
N TYR A 88 -8.45 11.41 9.10
CA TYR A 88 -7.55 10.37 8.62
C TYR A 88 -7.98 9.92 7.23
N GLN A 89 -7.00 9.58 6.38
CA GLN A 89 -7.25 9.01 5.06
C GLN A 89 -7.59 7.53 5.18
N LYS A 90 -8.66 7.13 4.49
CA LYS A 90 -9.09 5.74 4.37
C LYS A 90 -9.53 5.43 2.95
N GLY A 91 -8.96 4.37 2.39
CA GLY A 91 -9.30 3.78 1.11
C GLY A 91 -9.20 2.26 1.19
N LEU A 92 -9.11 1.61 0.04
CA LEU A 92 -8.95 0.17 -0.12
C LEU A 92 -7.52 -0.25 0.22
N LEU A 93 -6.53 0.58 -0.10
CA LEU A 93 -5.10 0.33 0.14
C LEU A 93 -4.55 1.06 1.36
N THR A 94 -5.32 1.94 2.00
CA THR A 94 -4.83 2.79 3.10
C THR A 94 -5.86 2.87 4.22
N ASP A 95 -5.42 2.73 5.47
CA ASP A 95 -6.17 3.18 6.64
C ASP A 95 -5.17 3.79 7.62
N GLU A 96 -5.05 5.12 7.59
CA GLU A 96 -4.08 5.86 8.40
C GLU A 96 -4.31 5.65 9.91
N LYS A 97 -5.58 5.51 10.33
CA LYS A 97 -5.93 5.30 11.74
C LYS A 97 -5.45 3.93 12.22
N ALA A 98 -5.55 2.92 11.37
CA ALA A 98 -5.04 1.58 11.63
C ALA A 98 -3.52 1.45 11.43
N GLY A 99 -2.89 2.42 10.77
CA GLY A 99 -1.53 2.31 10.25
C GLY A 99 -1.40 1.24 9.17
N TYR A 100 -2.49 0.95 8.45
CA TYR A 100 -2.54 -0.05 7.40
C TYR A 100 -2.18 0.57 6.05
N ASN A 101 -1.31 -0.09 5.30
CA ASN A 101 -0.95 0.24 3.93
C ASN A 101 -0.83 -1.03 3.10
N SER A 102 -1.21 -0.93 1.84
CA SER A 102 -1.01 -1.91 0.79
C SER A 102 -0.54 -1.18 -0.47
N TYR A 103 0.15 -1.91 -1.35
CA TYR A 103 0.59 -1.35 -2.62
C TYR A 103 0.21 -2.28 -3.75
N TYR A 104 -0.26 -1.67 -4.82
CA TYR A 104 -0.50 -2.34 -6.08
C TYR A 104 0.38 -1.66 -7.13
N VAL A 105 1.33 -2.42 -7.67
CA VAL A 105 2.26 -1.92 -8.68
C VAL A 105 2.18 -2.80 -9.92
N THR A 106 2.40 -2.19 -11.08
CA THR A 106 2.32 -2.82 -12.39
C THR A 106 3.57 -2.51 -13.21
N ASP A 107 3.85 -3.31 -14.24
CA ASP A 107 4.92 -3.06 -15.21
C ASP A 107 4.56 -1.98 -16.25
N THR A 108 3.28 -1.62 -16.37
CA THR A 108 2.78 -0.53 -17.22
C THR A 108 2.16 0.61 -16.40
N PRO A 109 2.14 1.86 -16.88
CA PRO A 109 1.49 2.97 -16.18
C PRO A 109 -0.02 2.81 -16.00
N THR A 110 -0.67 2.10 -16.92
CA THR A 110 -2.11 1.83 -16.90
C THR A 110 -2.33 0.35 -17.12
N LEU A 111 -3.29 -0.23 -16.39
CA LEU A 111 -3.68 -1.62 -16.54
C LEU A 111 -4.35 -1.83 -17.91
N ASN A 112 -3.72 -2.63 -18.77
CA ASN A 112 -4.20 -2.90 -20.12
C ASN A 112 -3.69 -4.27 -20.62
N THR A 113 -3.89 -4.58 -21.91
CA THR A 113 -3.47 -5.86 -22.50
C THR A 113 -1.95 -6.05 -22.58
N ASP A 114 -1.20 -4.95 -22.45
CA ASP A 114 0.26 -4.95 -22.47
C ASP A 114 0.84 -5.21 -21.08
N THR A 115 0.07 -5.00 -20.00
CA THR A 115 0.45 -5.37 -18.64
C THR A 115 0.73 -6.87 -18.57
N LYS A 116 1.95 -7.26 -18.19
CA LYS A 116 2.35 -8.67 -18.03
C LYS A 116 2.54 -9.04 -16.56
N HIS A 117 2.91 -8.08 -15.74
CA HIS A 117 3.22 -8.30 -14.33
C HIS A 117 2.49 -7.31 -13.44
N THR A 118 1.82 -7.85 -12.44
CA THR A 118 1.22 -7.09 -11.34
C THR A 118 1.77 -7.63 -10.02
N TYR A 119 2.05 -6.72 -9.09
CA TYR A 119 2.55 -7.05 -7.78
C TYR A 119 1.65 -6.37 -6.76
N PHE A 120 1.08 -7.18 -5.89
CA PHE A 120 0.25 -6.72 -4.80
C PHE A 120 0.91 -7.12 -3.48
N THR A 121 1.12 -6.13 -2.63
CA THR A 121 1.53 -6.36 -1.24
C THR A 121 0.48 -5.77 -0.33
N THR A 122 0.22 -6.46 0.77
CA THR A 122 -0.67 -5.98 1.81
C THR A 122 -0.03 -6.22 3.15
N ARG A 123 -0.15 -5.25 4.07
CA ARG A 123 0.33 -5.43 5.43
C ARG A 123 -0.39 -6.63 6.07
N GLY A 124 0.39 -7.51 6.69
CA GLY A 124 -0.14 -8.59 7.51
C GLY A 124 -0.90 -8.04 8.72
N SER A 125 -1.97 -8.73 9.11
CA SER A 125 -2.73 -8.40 10.31
C SER A 125 -2.18 -9.13 11.53
N ASP A 126 -2.30 -8.52 12.71
CA ASP A 126 -1.92 -9.12 14.00
C ASP A 126 -2.94 -10.17 14.49
N GLY A 127 -3.98 -10.47 13.70
CA GLY A 127 -4.96 -11.53 13.94
C GLY A 127 -6.32 -11.21 13.29
N ALA A 128 -7.10 -12.25 12.99
CA ALA A 128 -8.50 -12.10 12.61
C ALA A 128 -9.35 -12.03 13.88
N SER A 129 -9.62 -10.83 14.40
CA SER A 129 -10.51 -10.65 15.54
C SER A 129 -11.89 -10.22 15.06
N ALA A 130 -12.80 -11.18 14.87
CA ALA A 130 -14.22 -10.90 14.98
C ALA A 130 -14.61 -11.05 16.45
N ASP A 131 -14.13 -10.17 17.33
CA ASP A 131 -14.43 -10.27 18.76
C ASP A 131 -15.85 -9.74 18.99
N ILE A 132 -16.85 -10.59 18.71
CA ILE A 132 -18.29 -10.29 18.78
C ILE A 132 -18.68 -9.76 20.17
N LYS A 133 -17.90 -10.08 21.21
CA LYS A 133 -18.12 -9.64 22.59
C LYS A 133 -17.71 -8.19 22.86
N LYS A 134 -16.82 -7.60 22.05
CA LYS A 134 -16.37 -6.22 22.26
C LYS A 134 -17.07 -5.19 21.36
N GLY A 135 -18.00 -5.64 20.51
CA GLY A 135 -18.69 -4.80 19.53
C GLY A 135 -17.72 -4.17 18.51
N TRP A 136 -18.23 -3.29 17.63
CA TRP A 136 -17.43 -2.60 16.59
C TRP A 136 -16.20 -1.85 17.13
N ALA A 137 -16.20 -1.51 18.43
CA ALA A 137 -15.14 -0.76 19.10
C ALA A 137 -13.96 -1.62 19.60
N GLY A 138 -14.06 -2.95 19.56
CA GLY A 138 -13.04 -3.85 20.11
C GLY A 138 -12.23 -4.67 19.13
N ASN A 139 -12.51 -4.55 17.83
CA ASN A 139 -11.61 -5.07 16.81
C ASN A 139 -10.35 -4.18 16.81
N ASN A 140 -9.18 -4.80 16.78
CA ASN A 140 -7.96 -4.04 16.52
C ASN A 140 -8.15 -3.28 15.19
N LEU A 141 -7.72 -2.02 15.12
CA LEU A 141 -7.84 -1.27 13.87
C LEU A 141 -7.02 -1.93 12.74
N ASN A 142 -6.00 -2.71 13.12
CA ASN A 142 -5.23 -3.59 12.25
C ASN A 142 -5.85 -5.00 12.05
N ASP A 143 -7.17 -5.16 12.19
CA ASP A 143 -7.87 -6.44 12.01
C ASP A 143 -7.83 -6.91 10.56
N TRP A 144 -7.66 -8.21 10.38
CA TRP A 144 -7.67 -8.86 9.07
C TRP A 144 -9.00 -8.61 8.33
N VAL A 145 -10.12 -8.62 9.06
CA VAL A 145 -11.45 -8.43 8.46
C VAL A 145 -11.61 -7.02 7.87
N ASN A 146 -11.09 -6.00 8.55
CA ASN A 146 -11.26 -4.61 8.12
C ASN A 146 -10.33 -4.22 6.96
N ASN A 147 -9.15 -4.83 6.88
CA ASN A 147 -8.09 -4.39 5.96
C ASN A 147 -7.85 -5.38 4.81
N ASN A 148 -7.83 -6.68 5.09
CA ASN A 148 -7.43 -7.69 4.10
C ASN A 148 -8.63 -8.42 3.46
N ALA A 149 -9.77 -8.52 4.16
CA ALA A 149 -10.92 -9.27 3.66
C ALA A 149 -11.48 -8.74 2.33
N ALA A 150 -11.35 -7.44 2.07
CA ALA A 150 -11.76 -6.83 0.80
C ALA A 150 -11.09 -7.46 -0.43
N PHE A 151 -9.88 -8.00 -0.26
CA PHE A 151 -9.11 -8.67 -1.32
C PHE A 151 -9.21 -10.20 -1.26
N ALA A 152 -9.33 -10.77 -0.06
CA ALA A 152 -9.33 -12.23 0.11
C ALA A 152 -10.70 -12.87 -0.15
N VAL A 153 -11.78 -12.20 0.22
CA VAL A 153 -13.16 -12.69 0.06
C VAL A 153 -14.09 -11.71 -0.64
N GLY A 154 -13.68 -10.44 -0.73
CA GLY A 154 -14.39 -9.40 -1.47
C GLY A 154 -13.99 -9.32 -2.95
N HIS A 155 -14.56 -8.34 -3.63
CA HIS A 155 -14.23 -7.97 -5.00
C HIS A 155 -13.55 -6.59 -5.06
N GLY A 156 -12.67 -6.31 -4.09
CA GLY A 156 -11.89 -5.07 -4.08
C GLY A 156 -11.13 -4.91 -5.39
N TYR A 157 -11.35 -3.77 -6.06
CA TYR A 157 -10.77 -3.48 -7.37
C TYR A 157 -9.87 -2.25 -7.27
N ILE A 158 -8.64 -2.40 -7.78
CA ILE A 158 -7.67 -1.31 -7.92
C ILE A 158 -7.43 -1.16 -9.42
N PRO A 159 -7.77 0.00 -10.03
CA PRO A 159 -7.56 0.26 -11.44
C PRO A 159 -6.09 0.29 -11.86
#